data_AF-A0A3S0SG21-F1
#
_entry.id   AF-A0A3S0SG21-F1
#
_cell.length_a   1.000
_cell.length_b   1.000
_cell.length_c   1.000
_cell.angle_alpha   90.00
_cell.angle_beta   90.00
_cell.angle_gamma   90.00
#
_symmetry.space_group_name_H-M   'P 1'
#
loop_
_entity.id
_entity.type
_entity.pdbx_description
1 polymer ?
#
loop_
_entity_poly.entity_id
_entity_poly.type
_entity_poly.pdbx_seq_one_letter_code
_entity_poly.pdbx_strand_id
1 'polypeptide(L)' 'MRYKNLTRFNDKEFKRLVGVPRPLFAQM' A
#
# COMPACT_ATOMS: atom_id res chain seq x y z
N MET A 1 -8.19 -4.68 -10.32
CA MET A 1 -6.91 -4.28 -9.69
C MET A 1 -6.84 -4.88 -8.29
N ARG A 2 -5.88 -5.79 -8.05
CA ARG A 2 -5.70 -6.52 -6.77
C ARG A 2 -5.54 -5.62 -5.54
N TYR A 3 -5.35 -4.31 -5.72
CA TYR A 3 -5.05 -3.35 -4.67
C TYR A 3 -6.18 -2.39 -4.30
N LYS A 4 -7.40 -2.56 -4.85
CA LYS A 4 -8.56 -1.73 -4.45
C LYS A 4 -8.87 -1.79 -2.94
N ASN A 5 -8.51 -2.88 -2.27
CA ASN A 5 -8.67 -3.01 -0.82
C ASN A 5 -7.54 -2.33 -0.03
N LEU A 6 -6.43 -1.96 -0.67
CA LEU A 6 -5.29 -1.29 -0.03
C LEU A 6 -5.34 0.23 -0.17
N THR A 7 -6.13 0.76 -1.12
CA THR A 7 -6.36 2.20 -1.29
C THR A 7 -7.18 2.81 -0.15
N ARG A 8 -7.85 1.99 0.69
CA ARG A 8 -8.62 2.45 1.85
C ARG A 8 -7.75 2.89 3.04
N PHE A 9 -6.49 2.49 3.06
CA PHE A 9 -5.57 2.79 4.16
C PHE A 9 -4.80 4.07 3.85
N ASN A 10 -4.47 4.88 4.85
CA ASN A 10 -3.52 6.00 4.68
C ASN A 10 -2.07 5.49 4.56
N ASP A 11 -1.10 6.37 4.22
CA ASP A 11 0.26 5.92 3.88
C ASP A 11 0.96 5.25 5.06
N LYS A 12 0.67 5.72 6.27
CA LYS A 12 1.24 5.19 7.51
C LYS A 12 0.67 3.80 7.82
N GLU A 13 -0.62 3.61 7.66
CA GLU A 13 -1.30 2.32 7.83
C GLU A 13 -0.89 1.32 6.75
N PHE A 14 -0.82 1.78 5.50
CA PHE A 14 -0.36 0.97 4.38
C PHE A 14 1.07 0.48 4.62
N LYS A 15 1.99 1.37 5.03
CA LYS A 15 3.37 1.00 5.33
C LYS A 15 3.46 0.00 6.49
N ARG A 16 2.57 0.09 7.49
CA ARG A 16 2.47 -0.90 8.58
C ARG A 16 2.01 -2.27 8.10
N LEU A 17 1.03 -2.33 7.19
CA LEU A 17 0.46 -3.59 6.69
C LEU A 17 1.37 -4.29 5.68
N VAL A 18 1.97 -3.53 4.77
CA VAL A 18 2.69 -4.05 3.60
C VAL A 18 4.20 -4.03 3.81
N GLY A 19 4.70 -3.24 4.78
CA GLY A 19 6.12 -3.13 5.10
C GLY A 19 6.92 -2.21 4.16
N VAL A 20 6.34 -1.83 3.02
CA VAL A 20 6.96 -0.95 2.02
C VAL A 20 6.11 0.29 1.72
N PRO A 21 6.74 1.41 1.29
CA PRO A 21 6.01 2.58 0.81
C PRO A 21 5.18 2.27 -0.44
N ARG A 22 4.04 2.95 -0.60
CA ARG A 22 3.15 2.81 -1.76
C ARG A 22 3.83 3.00 -3.12
N PRO A 23 4.71 3.99 -3.33
CA PRO A 23 5.39 4.16 -4.61
C PRO A 23 6.22 2.93 -5.02
N LEU A 24 6.86 2.29 -4.05
CA LEU A 24 7.65 1.08 -4.28
C LEU A 24 6.75 -0.13 -4.54
N PHE A 25 5.67 -0.26 -3.77
CA PHE A 25 4.70 -1.34 -3.95
C PHE A 25 3.98 -1.27 -5.31
N ALA A 26 3.72 -0.07 -5.83
CA ALA A 26 3.10 0.12 -7.14
C ALA A 26 4.01 -0.28 -8.31
N GLN A 27 5.32 -0.43 -8.08
CA GLN A 27 6.31 -0.88 -9.06
C GLN A 27 6.55 -2.40 -9.02
N MET A 28 5.99 -3.11 -8.03
CA MET A 28 6.03 -4.57 -7.89
C MET A 28 4.80 -5.22 -8.55
#